data_AF-A0A949URE3-F1
#
_entry.id   AF-A0A949URE3-F1
#
_cell.length_a   1.000
_cell.length_b   1.000
_cell.length_c   1.000
_cell.angle_alpha   90.00
_cell.angle_beta   90.00
_cell.angle_gamma   90.00
#
_symmetry.space_group_name_H-M   'P 1'
#
loop_
_entity.id
_entity.type
_entity.pdbx_description
1 polymer ?
#
loop_
_entity_poly.entity_id
_entity_poly.type
_entity_poly.pdbx_seq_one_letter_code
_entity_poly.pdbx_strand_id
1 'polypeptide(L)'
;MNEFQTILTETIQRLLSDHVSRDLIIASEQGEWAQGLWDALEENGLTKVLVSEAGGGVGAQWSDAALLIKAAGEHGAPVPFGETIVGAWLLDQAGLPVPEGAITLLDGNSLSLTGKGDRLTLDGQVDGVPWARFSK
;
A
#
# COMPACT_ATOMS: atom_id res chain seq x y z
N MET A 1 -8.96 -13.01 -18.33
CA MET A 1 -7.79 -13.19 -17.46
C MET A 1 -6.64 -13.65 -18.33
N ASN A 2 -5.53 -12.90 -18.35
CA ASN A 2 -4.32 -13.32 -19.06
C ASN A 2 -3.41 -14.14 -18.13
N GLU A 3 -2.32 -14.70 -18.67
CA GLU A 3 -1.38 -15.53 -17.90
C GLU A 3 -0.77 -14.78 -16.70
N PHE A 4 -0.39 -13.52 -16.90
CA PHE A 4 0.13 -12.67 -15.82
C PHE A 4 -0.87 -12.51 -14.67
N GLN A 5 -2.13 -12.21 -14.98
CA GLN A 5 -3.20 -12.08 -13.99
C GLN A 5 -3.47 -13.38 -13.25
N THR A 6 -3.38 -14.53 -13.93
CA THR A 6 -3.50 -15.85 -13.28
C THR A 6 -2.38 -16.06 -12.26
N ILE A 7 -1.12 -15.86 -12.67
CA ILE A 7 0.05 -16.01 -11.78
C ILE A 7 -0.04 -15.04 -10.60
N LEU A 8 -0.40 -13.78 -10.86
CA LEU A 8 -0.55 -12.75 -9.84
C LEU A 8 -1.63 -13.12 -8.82
N THR A 9 -2.77 -13.61 -9.31
CA THR A 9 -3.89 -14.07 -8.47
C THR A 9 -3.47 -15.26 -7.61
N GLU A 10 -2.84 -16.28 -8.18
CA GLU A 10 -2.37 -17.45 -7.44
C GLU A 10 -1.34 -17.05 -6.36
N THR A 11 -0.45 -16.12 -6.69
CA THR A 11 0.58 -15.62 -5.77
C THR A 11 -0.03 -14.91 -4.58
N ILE A 12 -0.92 -13.93 -4.81
CA ILE A 12 -1.54 -13.17 -3.71
C ILE A 12 -2.46 -14.07 -2.87
N GLN A 13 -3.24 -14.96 -3.50
CA GLN A 13 -4.16 -15.85 -2.80
C GLN A 13 -3.40 -16.80 -1.87
N ARG A 14 -2.31 -17.40 -2.35
CA ARG A 14 -1.47 -18.28 -1.53
C ARG A 14 -0.80 -17.50 -0.39
N LEU A 15 -0.17 -16.37 -0.70
CA LEU A 15 0.50 -15.53 0.31
C LEU A 15 -0.47 -15.10 1.42
N LEU A 16 -1.65 -14.61 1.05
CA LEU A 16 -2.66 -14.21 2.04
C LEU A 16 -3.20 -15.40 2.83
N SER A 17 -3.41 -16.55 2.20
CA SER A 17 -3.85 -17.77 2.90
C SER A 17 -2.82 -18.29 3.91
N ASP A 18 -1.52 -18.16 3.58
CA ASP A 18 -0.41 -18.61 4.43
C ASP A 18 -0.19 -17.67 5.63
N HIS A 19 -0.44 -16.36 5.46
CA HIS A 19 -0.12 -15.34 6.46
C HIS A 19 -1.33 -14.82 7.25
N VAL A 20 -2.50 -14.68 6.62
CA VAL A 20 -3.68 -14.07 7.25
C VAL A 20 -4.44 -15.12 8.04
N SER A 21 -4.15 -15.18 9.33
CA SER A 21 -4.85 -16.04 10.29
C SER A 21 -5.77 -15.23 11.21
N ARG A 22 -6.70 -15.92 11.87
CA ARG A 22 -7.55 -15.31 12.90
C ARG A 22 -6.72 -14.67 14.03
N ASP A 23 -5.65 -15.33 14.45
CA ASP A 23 -4.81 -14.83 15.54
C ASP A 23 -4.04 -13.57 15.12
N LEU A 24 -3.59 -13.50 13.86
CA LEU A 24 -3.00 -12.29 13.29
C LEU A 24 -3.99 -11.11 13.31
N ILE A 25 -5.23 -11.35 12.88
CA ILE A 25 -6.27 -10.31 12.87
C ILE A 25 -6.52 -9.79 14.29
N ILE A 26 -6.70 -10.69 15.26
CA ILE A 26 -6.92 -10.33 16.68
C ILE A 26 -5.75 -9.53 17.25
N ALA A 27 -4.51 -9.95 16.96
CA ALA A 27 -3.31 -9.22 17.39
C ALA A 27 -3.27 -7.81 16.77
N SER A 28 -3.62 -7.70 15.48
CA SER A 28 -3.63 -6.41 14.80
C SER A 28 -4.72 -5.46 15.30
N GLU A 29 -5.89 -5.98 15.67
CA GLU A 29 -6.94 -5.21 16.35
C GLU A 29 -6.47 -4.64 17.71
N GLN A 30 -5.48 -5.27 18.34
CA GLN A 30 -4.83 -4.78 19.57
C GLN A 30 -3.69 -3.79 19.28
N GLY A 31 -3.46 -3.46 18.01
CA GLY A 31 -2.45 -2.51 17.56
C GLY A 31 -1.10 -3.12 17.23
N GLU A 32 -1.00 -4.45 17.12
CA GLU A 32 0.22 -5.11 16.67
C GLU A 32 0.37 -5.00 15.13
N TRP A 33 1.60 -4.73 14.70
CA TRP A 33 1.90 -4.67 13.28
C TRP A 33 2.10 -6.07 12.70
N ALA A 34 1.42 -6.37 11.59
CA ALA A 34 1.50 -7.64 10.90
C ALA A 34 2.80 -7.78 10.07
N GLN A 35 3.96 -7.68 10.73
CA GLN A 35 5.27 -7.60 10.08
C GLN A 35 5.49 -8.72 9.06
N GLY A 36 5.25 -9.98 9.43
CA GLY A 36 5.47 -11.12 8.53
C GLY A 36 4.58 -11.13 7.29
N LEU A 37 3.35 -10.59 7.38
CA LEU A 37 2.49 -10.40 6.20
C LEU A 37 3.02 -9.26 5.33
N TRP A 38 3.42 -8.14 5.95
CA TRP A 38 3.94 -6.99 5.23
C TRP A 38 5.21 -7.30 4.45
N ASP A 39 6.18 -7.94 5.11
CA ASP A 39 7.44 -8.35 4.49
C ASP A 39 7.19 -9.24 3.28
N ALA A 40 6.29 -10.22 3.39
CA ALA A 40 5.94 -11.09 2.28
C ALA A 40 5.35 -10.30 1.09
N LEU A 41 4.51 -9.30 1.33
CA LEU A 41 3.94 -8.46 0.27
C LEU A 41 5.00 -7.59 -0.42
N GLU A 42 5.94 -7.01 0.33
CA GLU A 42 7.03 -6.19 -0.20
C GLU A 42 8.08 -7.03 -0.96
N GLU A 43 8.49 -8.17 -0.41
CA GLU A 43 9.45 -9.08 -1.03
C GLU A 43 8.96 -9.64 -2.37
N ASN A 44 7.63 -9.80 -2.52
CA ASN A 44 7.02 -10.19 -3.80
C ASN A 44 6.73 -9.00 -4.73
N GLY A 45 7.12 -7.77 -4.35
CA GLY A 45 6.93 -6.55 -5.16
C GLY A 45 5.47 -6.10 -5.30
N LEU A 46 4.56 -6.68 -4.53
CA LEU A 46 3.11 -6.49 -4.72
C LEU A 46 2.64 -5.11 -4.25
N THR A 47 3.37 -4.48 -3.32
CA THR A 47 3.09 -3.11 -2.85
C THR A 47 3.39 -2.05 -3.90
N LYS A 48 4.26 -2.36 -4.88
CA LYS A 48 4.68 -1.46 -5.97
C LYS A 48 4.19 -1.93 -7.35
N VAL A 49 3.09 -2.69 -7.38
CA VAL A 49 2.59 -3.31 -8.63
C VAL A 49 2.28 -2.30 -9.74
N LEU A 50 1.84 -1.09 -9.38
CA LEU A 50 1.50 -0.01 -10.32
C LEU A 50 2.65 0.97 -10.59
N VAL A 51 3.72 0.92 -9.80
CA VAL A 51 4.88 1.80 -9.97
C VAL A 51 5.61 1.37 -11.24
N SER A 52 6.04 2.33 -12.06
CA SER A 52 6.79 2.05 -13.29
C SER A 52 8.07 1.23 -13.03
N GLU A 53 8.53 0.46 -14.03
CA GLU A 53 9.82 -0.26 -13.92
C GLU A 53 10.99 0.72 -13.67
N ALA A 54 10.94 1.92 -14.26
CA ALA A 54 11.92 2.97 -14.04
C ALA A 54 11.90 3.50 -12.58
N GLY A 55 10.72 3.51 -11.95
CA GLY A 55 10.51 3.80 -10.53
C GLY A 55 10.77 2.60 -9.60
N GLY A 56 11.24 1.46 -10.13
CA GLY A 56 11.55 0.26 -9.36
C GLY A 56 10.34 -0.61 -9.02
N GLY A 57 9.23 -0.47 -9.74
CA GLY A 57 8.03 -1.29 -9.61
C GLY A 57 7.82 -2.29 -10.75
N VAL A 58 6.60 -2.82 -10.85
CA VAL A 58 6.21 -3.84 -11.84
C VAL A 58 5.64 -3.22 -13.13
N GLY A 59 5.11 -2.00 -13.07
CA GLY A 59 4.49 -1.33 -14.23
C GLY A 59 3.20 -1.98 -14.72
N ALA A 60 2.48 -2.69 -13.85
CA ALA A 60 1.24 -3.38 -14.19
C ALA A 60 0.06 -2.41 -14.37
N GLN A 61 -1.10 -2.94 -14.76
CA GLN A 61 -2.30 -2.12 -14.97
C GLN A 61 -3.22 -2.10 -13.75
N TRP A 62 -4.10 -1.11 -13.70
CA TRP A 62 -5.13 -1.00 -12.65
C TRP A 62 -6.01 -2.25 -12.51
N SER A 63 -6.26 -2.97 -13.60
CA SER A 63 -6.97 -4.26 -13.54
C SER A 63 -6.24 -5.29 -12.69
N ASP A 64 -4.91 -5.26 -12.67
CA ASP A 64 -4.08 -6.21 -11.94
C ASP A 64 -4.01 -5.82 -10.46
N ALA A 65 -3.83 -4.53 -10.17
CA ALA A 65 -3.93 -4.00 -8.82
C ALA A 65 -5.31 -4.26 -8.18
N ALA A 66 -6.39 -4.13 -8.95
CA ALA A 66 -7.74 -4.42 -8.45
C ALA A 66 -7.90 -5.88 -7.98
N LEU A 67 -7.24 -6.84 -8.64
CA LEU A 67 -7.23 -8.24 -8.21
C LEU A 67 -6.53 -8.41 -6.86
N LEU A 68 -5.37 -7.75 -6.69
CA LEU A 68 -4.61 -7.77 -5.44
C LEU A 68 -5.39 -7.16 -4.28
N ILE A 69 -5.97 -5.97 -4.49
CA ILE A 69 -6.76 -5.26 -3.48
C ILE A 69 -8.00 -6.06 -3.10
N LYS A 70 -8.69 -6.67 -4.09
CA LYS A 70 -9.83 -7.54 -3.84
C LYS A 70 -9.44 -8.74 -2.97
N ALA A 71 -8.34 -9.42 -3.31
CA ALA A 71 -7.88 -10.57 -2.54
C ALA A 71 -7.54 -10.20 -1.08
N ALA A 72 -6.88 -9.06 -0.86
CA ALA A 72 -6.60 -8.55 0.47
C ALA A 72 -7.88 -8.24 1.26
N GLY A 73 -8.88 -7.65 0.61
CA GLY A 73 -10.20 -7.42 1.20
C GLY A 73 -10.93 -8.72 1.57
N GLU A 74 -10.89 -9.74 0.69
CA GLU A 74 -11.49 -11.05 0.93
C GLU A 74 -10.90 -11.77 2.14
N HIS A 75 -9.59 -11.60 2.39
CA HIS A 75 -8.90 -12.19 3.54
C HIS A 75 -8.99 -11.33 4.80
N GLY A 76 -9.45 -10.08 4.70
CA GLY A 76 -9.39 -9.12 5.81
C GLY A 76 -7.95 -8.83 6.22
N ALA A 77 -7.03 -8.75 5.25
CA ALA A 77 -5.61 -8.55 5.48
C ALA A 77 -5.37 -7.27 6.31
N PRO A 78 -4.80 -7.36 7.52
CA PRO A 78 -4.70 -6.24 8.44
C PRO A 78 -3.45 -5.39 8.14
N VAL A 79 -3.39 -4.81 6.94
CA VAL A 79 -2.29 -3.95 6.45
C VAL A 79 -2.84 -2.90 5.46
N PRO A 80 -2.18 -1.74 5.26
CA PRO A 80 -2.61 -0.67 4.35
C PRO A 80 -2.30 -0.99 2.87
N PHE A 81 -2.56 -2.22 2.42
CA PHE A 81 -2.08 -2.70 1.13
C PHE A 81 -2.63 -1.89 -0.05
N GLY A 82 -3.94 -1.63 -0.07
CA GLY A 82 -4.56 -0.84 -1.15
C GLY A 82 -4.10 0.61 -1.17
N GLU A 83 -4.08 1.29 -0.02
CA GLU A 83 -3.59 2.67 0.08
C GLU A 83 -2.11 2.78 -0.28
N THR A 84 -1.31 1.76 0.07
CA THR A 84 0.10 1.73 -0.29
C THR A 84 0.30 1.60 -1.79
N ILE A 85 -0.44 0.71 -2.47
CA ILE A 85 -0.38 0.60 -3.94
C ILE A 85 -0.73 1.93 -4.61
N VAL A 86 -1.80 2.59 -4.15
CA VAL A 86 -2.25 3.86 -4.74
C VAL A 86 -1.28 5.00 -4.42
N GLY A 87 -0.78 5.08 -3.19
CA GLY A 87 0.20 6.10 -2.77
C GLY A 87 1.53 5.96 -3.50
N ALA A 88 2.03 4.73 -3.64
CA ALA A 88 3.23 4.44 -4.41
C ALA A 88 3.06 4.84 -5.88
N TRP A 89 1.91 4.54 -6.48
CA TRP A 89 1.59 4.98 -7.84
C TRP A 89 1.55 6.51 -7.97
N LEU A 90 0.91 7.22 -7.04
CA LEU A 90 0.84 8.69 -7.06
C LEU A 90 2.24 9.33 -6.98
N LEU A 91 3.13 8.79 -6.16
CA LEU A 91 4.52 9.26 -6.05
C LEU A 91 5.29 9.04 -7.35
N ASP A 92 5.17 7.86 -7.97
CA ASP A 92 5.78 7.55 -9.26
C ASP A 92 5.28 8.50 -10.37
N GLN A 93 3.96 8.74 -10.44
CA GLN A 93 3.38 9.70 -11.38
C GLN A 93 3.85 11.15 -11.15
N ALA A 94 4.14 11.52 -9.90
CA ALA A 94 4.68 12.82 -9.56
C ALA A 94 6.21 12.92 -9.80
N GLY A 95 6.87 11.83 -10.21
CA GLY A 95 8.32 11.77 -10.33
C GLY A 95 9.04 11.87 -8.98
N LEU A 96 8.36 11.51 -7.89
CA LEU A 96 8.89 11.52 -6.53
C LEU A 96 9.41 10.13 -6.15
N PRO A 97 10.42 10.04 -5.27
CA PRO A 97 10.87 8.75 -4.74
C PRO A 97 9.73 8.02 -4.04
N VAL A 98 9.55 6.73 -4.38
CA VAL A 98 8.62 5.84 -3.67
C VAL A 98 9.36 5.26 -2.46
N PRO A 99 8.94 5.55 -1.21
CA PRO A 99 9.58 5.02 -0.03
C PRO A 99 9.31 3.51 0.13
N GLU A 100 10.16 2.83 0.88
CA GLU A 100 9.85 1.50 1.43
C GLU A 100 8.92 1.61 2.63
N GLY A 101 8.09 0.60 2.86
CA GLY A 101 7.13 0.55 3.96
C GLY A 101 5.73 1.01 3.58
N ALA A 102 4.85 1.01 4.58
CA ALA A 102 3.46 1.40 4.40
C ALA A 102 3.29 2.87 4.03
N ILE A 103 2.38 3.13 3.09
CA ILE A 103 1.94 4.48 2.70
C ILE A 103 0.44 4.55 2.96
N THR A 104 -0.02 5.69 3.47
CA THR A 104 -1.45 6.00 3.59
C THR A 104 -1.79 7.25 2.76
N LEU A 105 -3.07 7.49 2.59
CA LEU A 105 -3.61 8.64 1.87
C LEU A 105 -4.49 9.43 2.82
N LEU A 106 -4.40 10.76 2.72
CA LEU A 106 -5.25 11.68 3.46
C LEU A 106 -5.81 12.74 2.53
N ASP A 107 -6.99 13.24 2.89
CA ASP A 107 -7.52 14.47 2.31
C ASP A 107 -6.87 15.67 3.01
N GLY A 108 -6.21 16.51 2.23
CA GLY A 108 -5.50 17.70 2.72
C GLY A 108 -6.39 18.92 2.98
N ASN A 109 -7.71 18.79 2.94
CA ASN A 109 -8.63 19.94 3.07
C ASN A 109 -8.50 20.74 4.38
N SER A 110 -7.99 20.14 5.46
CA SER A 110 -7.67 20.84 6.73
C SER A 110 -6.21 21.27 6.86
N LEU A 111 -5.40 21.07 5.81
CA LEU A 111 -3.99 21.42 5.78
C LEU A 111 -3.75 22.69 4.97
N SER A 112 -2.84 23.52 5.46
CA SER A 112 -2.34 24.70 4.77
C SER A 112 -0.94 24.44 4.25
N LEU A 113 -0.71 24.72 2.96
CA LEU A 113 0.59 24.63 2.33
C LEU A 113 1.11 26.04 2.07
N THR A 114 2.24 26.40 2.68
CA THR A 114 2.90 27.69 2.49
C THR A 114 4.33 27.48 1.99
N GLY A 115 4.93 28.50 1.37
CA GLY A 115 6.30 28.45 0.86
C GLY A 115 6.40 28.68 -0.65
N LYS A 116 7.64 28.63 -1.16
CA LYS A 116 7.96 28.82 -2.58
C LYS A 116 9.17 27.97 -2.98
N GLY A 117 9.14 27.43 -4.20
CA GLY A 117 10.20 26.55 -4.70
C GLY A 117 10.30 25.28 -3.85
N ASP A 118 11.52 24.86 -3.53
CA ASP A 118 11.81 23.57 -2.88
C ASP A 118 11.62 23.59 -1.34
N ARG A 119 11.12 24.70 -0.79
CA ARG A 119 10.83 24.83 0.65
C ARG A 119 9.37 25.12 0.86
N LEU A 120 8.62 24.04 0.99
CA LEU A 120 7.22 24.04 1.37
C LEU A 120 7.09 23.72 2.86
N THR A 121 6.11 24.32 3.51
CA THR A 121 5.71 24.04 4.90
C THR A 121 4.24 23.66 4.88
N LEU A 122 3.95 22.46 5.36
CA LEU A 122 2.60 21.93 5.52
C LEU A 122 2.23 22.03 7.00
N ASP A 123 1.13 22.71 7.31
CA ASP A 123 0.64 22.94 8.68
C ASP A 123 -0.86 22.62 8.78
N GLY A 124 -1.26 21.94 9.85
CA GLY A 124 -2.65 21.58 10.11
C GLY A 124 -2.78 20.26 10.89
N GLN A 125 -4.02 19.84 11.15
CA GLN A 125 -4.34 18.57 11.79
C GLN A 125 -5.37 17.81 10.94
N VAL A 126 -5.15 16.51 10.79
CA VAL A 126 -6.07 15.57 10.15
C VAL A 126 -6.31 14.42 11.11
N ASP A 127 -7.57 14.19 11.44
CA ASP A 127 -7.97 13.06 12.28
C ASP A 127 -8.46 11.89 11.41
N GLY A 128 -8.41 10.68 11.96
CA GLY A 128 -8.96 9.50 11.27
C GLY A 128 -8.13 9.02 10.07
N VAL A 129 -6.85 9.39 9.99
CA VAL A 129 -5.93 8.90 8.95
C VAL A 129 -5.70 7.40 9.16
N PRO A 130 -6.13 6.54 8.22
CA PRO A 130 -5.93 5.10 8.33
C PRO A 130 -4.45 4.77 8.47
N TRP A 131 -4.11 3.80 9.32
CA TRP A 131 -2.74 3.30 9.45
C TRP A 131 -1.63 4.34 9.79
N ALA A 132 -2.00 5.58 10.16
CA ALA A 132 -1.06 6.70 10.34
C ALA A 132 0.13 6.40 11.28
N ARG A 133 -0.06 5.53 12.27
CA ARG A 133 1.00 5.13 13.20
C ARG A 133 2.10 4.25 12.58
N PHE A 134 1.84 3.68 11.40
CA PHE A 134 2.72 2.74 10.70
C PHE A 134 3.16 3.25 9.32
N SER A 135 2.56 4.32 8.83
CA SER A 135 2.85 4.88 7.50
C SER A 135 3.93 5.96 7.53
N LYS A 136 4.61 6.13 6.39
CA LYS A 136 5.64 7.15 6.17
C LYS A 136 5.13 8.33 5.36
#